data_AF-A0A7D3X5C1-F1
#
_entry.id   AF-A0A7D3X5C1-F1
#
_cell.length_a   1.000
_cell.length_b   1.000
_cell.length_c   1.000
_cell.angle_alpha   90.00
_cell.angle_beta   90.00
_cell.angle_gamma   90.00
#
_symmetry.space_group_name_H-M   'P 1'
#
loop_
_entity.id
_entity.type
_entity.pdbx_description
1 polymer ?
#
loop_
_entity_poly.entity_id
_entity_poly.type
_entity_poly.pdbx_seq_one_letter_code
_entity_poly.pdbx_strand_id
1 'polypeptide(L)'
;MKKMMEQTETDLVNKRLTEETIQRQRQILTRLLEAEKSARERDQDTKREAQAAQNHPPVFPPAFEKYKAAAPSQQTELLRRQQPTLTPYYQQKVSEYFQKSK
;
A
#
# COMPACT_ATOMS: atom_id res chain seq x y z
N MET A 1 32.73 13.92 12.27
CA MET A 1 33.10 15.33 12.01
C MET A 1 33.92 15.91 13.14
N LYS A 2 33.40 15.93 14.38
CA LYS A 2 34.05 16.51 15.57
C LYS A 2 35.55 16.21 15.72
N LYS A 3 35.95 14.93 15.69
CA LYS A 3 37.37 14.52 15.78
C LYS A 3 38.27 15.12 14.68
N MET A 4 37.77 15.23 13.45
CA MET A 4 38.55 15.81 12.34
C MET A 4 38.69 17.32 12.49
N MET A 5 37.65 17.99 13.00
CA MET A 5 37.66 19.42 13.30
C MET A 5 38.61 19.73 14.47
N GLU A 6 38.58 18.94 15.54
CA GLU A 6 39.54 19.05 16.66
C GLU A 6 40.98 18.91 16.19
N GLN A 7 41.27 17.93 15.31
CA GLN A 7 42.61 17.76 14.74
C GLN A 7 43.02 18.95 13.85
N THR A 8 42.10 19.53 13.08
CA THR A 8 42.42 20.76 12.32
C THR A 8 42.67 21.94 13.22
N GLU A 9 41.94 22.07 14.33
CA GLU A 9 42.12 23.14 15.31
C GLU A 9 43.50 23.02 15.98
N THR A 10 43.91 21.82 16.40
CA THR A 10 45.24 21.59 16.96
C THR A 10 46.36 21.92 15.97
N ASP A 11 46.18 21.60 14.69
CA ASP A 11 47.18 21.91 13.65
C ASP A 11 47.30 23.43 13.44
N LEU A 12 46.17 24.14 13.39
CA LEU A 12 46.12 25.58 13.20
C LEU A 12 46.68 26.37 14.39
N VAL A 13 46.39 25.96 15.63
CA VAL A 13 46.95 26.58 16.84
C VAL A 13 48.48 26.47 16.84
N ASN A 14 49.01 25.35 16.35
CA ASN A 14 50.44 25.13 16.19
C ASN A 14 51.03 25.77 14.91
N LYS A 15 50.24 26.54 14.16
CA LYS A 15 50.62 27.17 12.87
C LYS A 15 51.15 26.16 11.84
N ARG A 16 50.67 24.93 11.88
CA ARG A 16 51.04 23.85 10.95
C ARG A 16 49.97 23.72 9.89
N LEU A 17 50.30 24.10 8.66
CA LEU A 17 49.47 23.82 7.49
C LEU A 17 50.15 22.74 6.67
N THR A 18 49.84 21.48 6.97
CA THR A 18 50.37 20.33 6.26
C THR A 18 49.39 19.87 5.17
N GLU A 19 49.87 19.05 4.25
CA GLU A 19 49.02 18.43 3.23
C GLU A 19 47.89 17.59 3.85
N GLU A 20 48.16 16.94 4.99
CA GLU A 20 47.16 16.21 5.75
C GLU A 20 46.03 17.13 6.24
N THR A 21 46.34 18.33 6.73
CA THR A 21 45.34 19.31 7.14
C THR A 21 44.47 19.74 5.95
N ILE A 22 45.07 19.93 4.77
CA ILE A 22 44.34 20.26 3.53
C ILE A 22 43.42 19.12 3.10
N GLN A 23 43.92 17.88 3.11
CA GLN A 23 43.12 16.68 2.80
C GLN A 23 41.95 16.52 3.77
N ARG A 24 42.19 16.76 5.07
CA ARG A 24 41.16 16.70 6.10
C ARG A 24 40.06 17.75 5.84
N GLN A 25 40.41 18.96 5.43
CA GLN A 25 39.42 19.96 5.06
C GLN A 25 38.62 19.64 3.81
N ARG A 26 39.24 18.99 2.81
CA ARG A 26 38.49 18.46 1.66
C ARG A 26 37.47 17.42 2.09
N GLN A 27 37.84 16.49 2.97
CA GLN A 27 36.92 15.48 3.49
C GLN A 27 35.79 16.07 4.34
N ILE A 28 36.09 17.08 5.16
CA ILE A 28 35.10 17.83 5.94
C ILE A 28 34.10 18.49 5.00
N LEU A 29 34.58 19.16 3.95
CA LEU A 29 33.73 19.80 2.94
C LEU A 29 32.81 18.80 2.25
N THR A 30 33.34 17.65 1.80
CA THR A 30 32.54 16.59 1.18
C THR A 30 31.41 16.12 2.10
N ARG A 31 31.71 15.87 3.38
CA ARG A 31 30.69 15.45 4.36
C ARG A 31 29.65 16.53 4.65
N LEU A 32 30.02 17.81 4.61
CA LEU A 32 29.06 18.91 4.74
C LEU A 32 28.10 18.96 3.55
N LEU A 33 28.62 18.80 2.33
CA LEU A 33 27.81 18.76 1.11
C LEU A 33 26.86 17.55 1.09
N GLU A 34 27.34 16.38 1.52
CA GLU A 34 26.49 15.19 1.68
C GLU A 34 25.38 15.43 2.72
N ALA A 35 25.72 15.99 3.87
CA ALA A 35 24.74 16.30 4.92
C ALA A 35 23.69 17.32 4.43
N GLU A 36 24.08 18.33 3.66
CA GLU A 36 23.17 19.28 3.04
C GLU A 36 22.24 18.60 2.03
N LYS A 37 22.78 17.74 1.16
CA LYS A 37 22.00 16.95 0.21
C LYS A 37 20.96 16.09 0.93
N SER A 38 21.37 15.37 1.97
CA SER A 38 20.47 14.54 2.79
C SER A 38 19.44 15.35 3.57
N ALA A 39 19.75 16.59 3.98
CA ALA A 39 18.75 17.48 4.58
C ALA A 39 17.70 17.89 3.53
N ARG A 40 18.13 18.31 2.33
CA ARG A 40 17.24 18.66 1.23
C ARG A 40 16.36 17.49 0.78
N GLU A 41 16.92 16.29 0.69
CA GLU A 41 16.17 15.08 0.35
C GLU A 41 15.10 14.77 1.39
N ARG A 42 15.39 14.89 2.70
CA ARG A 42 14.39 14.73 3.77
C ARG A 42 13.29 15.79 3.71
N ASP A 43 13.62 17.03 3.39
CA ASP A 43 12.64 18.10 3.20
C ASP A 43 11.76 17.87 1.96
N GLN A 44 12.25 17.14 0.96
CA GLN A 44 11.48 16.72 -0.21
C GLN A 44 10.64 15.48 0.07
N ASP A 45 11.16 14.49 0.78
CA ASP A 45 10.44 13.25 1.17
C ASP A 45 9.26 13.56 2.12
N THR A 46 9.42 14.57 2.98
CA THR A 46 8.31 15.09 3.80
C THR A 46 7.23 15.83 2.99
N LYS A 47 7.48 16.20 1.72
CA LYS A 47 6.40 16.59 0.81
C LYS A 47 5.61 15.33 0.46
N ARG A 48 4.55 15.11 1.25
CA ARG A 48 3.57 14.03 1.12
C ARG A 48 3.44 13.53 -0.32
N GLU A 49 3.97 12.35 -0.59
CA GLU A 49 3.59 11.59 -1.78
C GLU A 49 2.13 11.14 -1.60
N ALA A 50 1.25 11.61 -2.48
CA ALA A 50 -0.13 11.17 -2.49
C ALA A 50 -0.19 9.75 -3.09
N GLN A 51 -0.16 8.71 -2.25
CA GLN A 51 -0.47 7.36 -2.70
C GLN A 51 -1.97 7.27 -2.95
N ALA A 52 -2.35 7.10 -4.22
CA ALA A 52 -3.73 6.78 -4.58
C ALA A 52 -4.11 5.42 -3.95
N ALA A 53 -5.36 5.31 -3.47
CA ALA A 53 -5.84 4.07 -2.88
C ALA A 53 -5.67 2.90 -3.87
N GLN A 54 -4.95 1.86 -3.47
CA GLN A 54 -4.88 0.63 -4.26
C GLN A 54 -6.21 -0.11 -4.15
N ASN A 55 -6.85 -0.38 -5.29
CA ASN A 55 -8.05 -1.20 -5.33
C ASN A 55 -7.67 -2.65 -5.05
N HIS A 56 -7.83 -3.09 -3.80
CA HIS A 56 -7.78 -4.49 -3.45
C HIS A 56 -9.17 -5.11 -3.69
N PRO A 57 -9.29 -6.18 -4.50
CA PRO A 57 -10.56 -6.88 -4.63
C PRO A 57 -10.98 -7.45 -3.26
N PRO A 58 -12.28 -7.49 -2.95
CA PRO A 58 -12.75 -8.11 -1.72
C PRO A 58 -12.33 -9.58 -1.71
N VAL A 59 -11.43 -9.94 -0.79
CA VAL A 59 -11.00 -11.32 -0.58
C VAL A 59 -12.07 -12.00 0.26
N PHE A 60 -12.88 -12.84 -0.38
CA PHE A 60 -13.79 -13.72 0.37
C PHE A 60 -12.96 -14.80 1.06
N PRO A 61 -13.15 -15.06 2.36
CA PRO A 61 -12.47 -16.15 3.03
C PRO A 61 -12.79 -17.49 2.34
N PRO A 62 -11.84 -18.44 2.23
CA PRO A 62 -12.05 -19.73 1.55
C PRO A 62 -13.19 -20.56 2.16
N ALA A 63 -13.58 -20.28 3.41
CA ALA A 63 -14.74 -20.86 4.06
C ALA A 63 -16.09 -20.53 3.36
N PHE A 64 -16.17 -19.43 2.60
CA PHE A 64 -17.40 -18.95 1.95
C PHE A 64 -17.62 -19.47 0.52
N GLU A 65 -16.64 -20.18 -0.07
CA GLU A 65 -16.78 -20.71 -1.44
C GLU A 65 -17.94 -21.71 -1.56
N LYS A 66 -18.16 -22.54 -0.54
CA LYS A 66 -19.25 -23.51 -0.48
C LYS A 66 -20.64 -22.85 -0.56
N TYR A 67 -20.77 -21.64 0.00
CA TYR A 67 -22.03 -20.89 0.00
C TYR A 67 -22.22 -20.08 -1.28
N LYS A 68 -21.14 -19.70 -1.98
CA LYS A 68 -21.23 -19.00 -3.27
C LYS A 68 -21.91 -19.86 -4.35
N ALA A 69 -21.62 -21.16 -4.37
CA ALA A 69 -22.25 -22.10 -5.30
C ALA A 69 -23.68 -22.50 -4.87
N ALA A 70 -23.95 -22.56 -3.56
CA ALA A 70 -25.23 -23.02 -3.02
C ALA A 70 -26.29 -21.91 -2.88
N ALA A 71 -25.90 -20.65 -2.76
CA ALA A 71 -26.84 -19.55 -2.55
C ALA A 71 -27.88 -19.36 -3.68
N PRO A 72 -27.52 -19.43 -4.98
CA PRO A 72 -28.50 -19.23 -6.06
C PRO A 72 -29.51 -20.37 -6.14
N SER A 73 -29.07 -21.63 -6.00
CA SER A 73 -29.94 -22.80 -6.08
C SER A 73 -30.88 -22.88 -4.88
N GLN A 74 -30.37 -22.70 -3.66
CA GLN A 74 -31.19 -22.73 -2.44
C GLN A 74 -32.26 -21.63 -2.43
N GLN A 75 -31.95 -20.44 -2.93
CA GLN A 75 -32.92 -19.36 -3.04
C GLN A 75 -34.08 -19.72 -4.00
N THR A 76 -33.77 -20.34 -5.14
CA THR A 76 -34.80 -20.79 -6.09
C THR A 76 -35.61 -21.96 -5.56
N GLU A 77 -35.00 -22.87 -4.80
CA GLU A 77 -35.68 -24.03 -4.21
C GLU A 77 -36.63 -23.64 -3.08
N LEU A 78 -36.25 -22.67 -2.24
CA LEU A 78 -37.11 -22.09 -1.20
C LEU A 78 -38.37 -21.45 -1.81
N LEU A 79 -38.22 -20.69 -2.90
CA LEU A 79 -39.34 -20.08 -3.63
C LEU A 79 -40.22 -21.12 -4.35
N ARG A 80 -39.65 -22.26 -4.76
CA ARG A 80 -40.41 -23.37 -5.37
C ARG A 80 -41.20 -24.18 -4.35
N ARG A 81 -40.73 -24.31 -3.11
CA ARG A 81 -41.32 -25.19 -2.09
C ARG A 81 -42.61 -24.65 -1.46
N GLN A 82 -42.91 -23.36 -1.60
CA GLN A 82 -44.10 -22.72 -1.03
C GLN A 82 -45.18 -22.43 -2.08
N GLN A 83 -45.75 -23.46 -2.71
CA GLN A 83 -46.96 -23.27 -3.52
C GLN A 83 -48.09 -24.15 -2.99
N PRO A 84 -49.16 -23.57 -2.41
CA PRO A 84 -50.41 -24.31 -2.20
C PRO A 84 -50.91 -24.77 -3.56
N THR A 85 -51.61 -25.92 -3.62
CA THR A 85 -52.06 -26.58 -4.85
C THR A 85 -52.67 -25.59 -5.86
N LEU A 86 -51.84 -25.08 -6.78
CA LEU A 86 -52.26 -24.14 -7.81
C LEU A 86 -53.03 -24.90 -8.88
N THR A 87 -54.06 -24.29 -9.47
CA THR A 87 -54.71 -24.84 -10.65
C THR A 87 -53.74 -24.85 -11.85
N PRO A 88 -53.93 -25.74 -12.84
CA PRO A 88 -52.95 -25.95 -13.93
C PRO A 88 -52.57 -24.67 -14.69
N TYR A 89 -53.51 -23.72 -14.82
CA TYR A 89 -53.28 -22.43 -15.45
C TYR A 89 -52.18 -21.60 -14.74
N TYR A 90 -52.21 -21.52 -13.41
CA TYR A 90 -51.26 -20.71 -12.65
C TYR A 90 -49.89 -21.40 -12.53
N GLN A 91 -49.84 -22.73 -12.54
CA GLN A 91 -48.57 -23.49 -12.58
C GLN A 91 -47.75 -23.17 -13.84
N GLN A 92 -48.43 -23.06 -14.99
CA GLN A 92 -47.78 -22.67 -16.25
C GLN A 92 -47.23 -21.25 -16.19
N LYS A 93 -48.01 -20.30 -15.65
CA LYS A 93 -47.59 -18.90 -15.53
C LYS A 93 -46.39 -18.70 -14.61
N VAL A 94 -46.36 -19.43 -13.50
CA VAL A 94 -45.22 -19.40 -12.57
C VAL A 94 -43.96 -20.00 -13.20
N SER A 95 -44.11 -21.09 -13.95
CA SER A 95 -42.98 -21.70 -14.69
C SER A 95 -42.42 -20.74 -15.76
N GLU A 96 -43.28 -20.05 -16.49
CA GLU A 96 -42.92 -19.03 -17.49
C GLU A 96 -42.15 -17.85 -16.85
N TYR A 97 -42.62 -17.36 -15.70
CA TYR A 97 -41.97 -16.28 -14.96
C TYR A 97 -40.55 -16.65 -14.51
N PHE A 98 -40.37 -17.84 -13.92
CA PHE A 98 -39.06 -18.29 -13.45
C PHE A 98 -38.09 -18.67 -14.58
N GLN A 99 -38.59 -19.07 -15.75
CA GLN A 99 -37.74 -19.27 -16.94
C GLN A 99 -37.21 -17.94 -17.49
N LYS A 100 -37.99 -16.86 -17.37
CA LYS A 100 -37.63 -15.51 -17.83
C LYS A 100 -36.70 -14.76 -16.87
N SER A 101 -36.69 -15.13 -15.58
CA SER A 101 -35.84 -14.51 -14.54
C SER A 101 -34.48 -15.18 -14.36
N LYS A 102 -34.11 -16.12 -15.26
CA LYS A 102 -32.83 -16.81 -15.28
C LYS A 102 -31.88 -16.10 -16.24
#